data_AF-A0A1H0YHB9-F1
#
_entry.id   AF-A0A1H0YHB9-F1
#
_cell.length_a   1.000
_cell.length_b   1.000
_cell.length_c   1.000
_cell.angle_alpha   90.00
_cell.angle_beta   90.00
_cell.angle_gamma   90.00
#
_symmetry.space_group_name_H-M   'P 1'
#
loop_
_entity.id
_entity.type
_entity.pdbx_description
1 polymer ?
#
loop_
_entity_poly.entity_id
_entity_poly.type
_entity_poly.pdbx_seq_one_letter_code
_entity_poly.pdbx_strand_id
1 'polypeptide(L)'
;MAWTAAKFSELAIETCLQIRVVFGLALRQTQGFVRSVFHLMELVLPVPDFSTLSRRADGLKLSNPKLRTNSERIALVIDSTGVKIFGTGEWQETKHGTRIKRRTWRKLHLGLDLNTGEIVCSGLTEDTAADPTVVPDLLDQIGDTVATFLGDGAYDGTPVRQELADRFEGIEVIIPPPKTAIPGPQAATAPTARDRDILAIQKNGRMSWQKQTGYGRRSRGETLMGRFKQVIGTTHRSRKLNNQRTEAKLGVAVLNTMTTLGRATFEKIYA
;
A
#
# COMPACT_ATOMS: atom_id res chain seq x y z
N MET A 1 -16.02 33.28 -11.01
CA MET A 1 -14.74 33.26 -10.25
C MET A 1 -13.64 32.84 -11.21
N ALA A 2 -12.71 33.75 -11.51
CA ALA A 2 -11.60 33.47 -12.42
C ALA A 2 -10.62 32.49 -11.78
N TRP A 3 -10.40 31.34 -12.41
CA TRP A 3 -9.34 30.42 -12.04
C TRP A 3 -8.00 31.06 -12.43
N THR A 4 -7.23 31.53 -11.45
CA THR A 4 -5.83 31.88 -11.69
C THR A 4 -5.08 30.60 -12.07
N ALA A 5 -4.40 30.62 -13.22
CA ALA A 5 -3.55 29.50 -13.62
C ALA A 5 -2.54 29.20 -12.51
N ALA A 6 -2.43 27.92 -12.13
CA ALA A 6 -1.50 27.52 -11.08
C ALA A 6 -0.06 27.84 -11.52
N LYS A 7 0.66 28.60 -10.69
CA LYS A 7 2.07 28.98 -10.94
C LYS A 7 3.02 27.78 -11.12
N PHE A 8 2.66 26.62 -10.56
CA PHE A 8 3.45 25.40 -10.63
C PHE A 8 2.61 24.24 -11.18
N SER A 9 3.21 23.41 -12.02
CA SER A 9 2.61 22.19 -12.55
C SER A 9 2.44 21.13 -11.45
N GLU A 10 1.55 20.15 -11.68
CA GLU A 10 1.41 19.01 -10.76
C GLU A 10 2.72 18.23 -10.61
N LEU A 11 3.47 18.05 -11.71
CA LEU A 11 4.78 17.40 -11.69
C LEU A 11 5.76 18.12 -10.76
N ALA A 12 5.81 19.46 -10.77
CA ALA A 12 6.69 20.21 -9.88
C ALA A 12 6.32 20.02 -8.40
N ILE A 13 5.02 20.01 -8.08
CA ILE A 13 4.52 19.73 -6.73
C ILE A 13 4.85 18.30 -6.31
N GLU A 14 4.56 17.33 -7.17
CA GLU A 14 4.84 15.92 -6.95
C GLU A 14 6.33 15.68 -6.67
N THR A 15 7.22 16.17 -7.54
CA THR A 15 8.67 16.02 -7.37
C THR A 15 9.16 16.56 -6.03
N CYS A 16 8.70 17.77 -5.65
CA CYS A 16 9.03 18.36 -4.36
C CYS A 16 8.54 17.49 -3.18
N LEU A 17 7.32 16.95 -3.27
CA LEU A 17 6.76 16.10 -2.22
C LEU A 17 7.39 14.70 -2.20
N GLN A 18 7.85 14.16 -3.32
CA GLN A 18 8.63 12.93 -3.37
C GLN A 18 9.99 13.12 -2.69
N ILE A 19 10.71 14.22 -2.96
CA ILE A 19 11.95 14.59 -2.25
C ILE A 19 11.69 14.67 -0.74
N ARG A 20 10.60 15.33 -0.33
CA ARG A 20 10.20 15.39 1.08
C ARG A 20 10.06 14.00 1.69
N VAL A 21 9.41 13.08 0.98
CA VAL A 21 9.15 11.71 1.44
C VAL A 21 10.46 10.92 1.53
N VAL A 22 11.28 10.93 0.48
CA VAL A 22 12.57 10.21 0.42
C VAL A 22 13.50 10.63 1.55
N PHE A 23 13.61 11.93 1.82
CA PHE A 23 14.54 12.45 2.82
C PHE A 23 13.91 12.73 4.19
N GLY A 24 12.63 12.40 4.38
CA GLY A 24 11.93 12.64 5.66
C GLY A 24 11.90 14.11 6.10
N LEU A 25 11.85 15.06 5.15
CA LEU A 25 11.98 16.49 5.43
C LEU A 25 10.65 17.12 5.89
N ALA A 26 10.74 18.22 6.66
CA ALA A 26 9.60 19.14 6.81
C ALA A 26 9.39 19.95 5.52
N LEU A 27 8.20 20.53 5.31
CA LEU A 27 7.89 21.28 4.07
C LEU A 27 8.81 22.50 3.85
N ARG A 28 9.17 23.22 4.91
CA ARG A 28 10.13 24.34 4.82
C ARG A 28 11.54 23.87 4.48
N GLN A 29 11.96 22.74 5.05
CA GLN A 29 13.25 22.11 4.73
C GLN A 29 13.26 21.61 3.28
N THR A 30 12.14 21.05 2.80
CA THR A 30 11.98 20.62 1.40
C THR A 30 12.17 21.78 0.44
N GLN A 31 11.51 22.91 0.71
CA GLN A 31 11.69 24.14 -0.07
C GLN A 31 13.15 24.61 -0.10
N GLY A 32 13.83 24.61 1.05
CA GLY A 32 15.25 24.96 1.14
C GLY A 32 16.14 23.98 0.37
N PHE A 33 15.92 22.68 0.56
CA PHE A 33 16.68 21.61 -0.08
C PHE A 33 16.60 21.69 -1.61
N VAL A 34 15.39 21.83 -2.17
CA VAL A 34 15.20 21.95 -3.62
C VAL A 34 15.88 23.21 -4.17
N ARG A 35 15.85 24.34 -3.44
CA ARG A 35 16.59 25.54 -3.82
C ARG A 35 18.11 25.30 -3.85
N SER A 36 18.64 24.60 -2.85
CA SER A 36 20.07 24.25 -2.82
C SER A 36 20.45 23.34 -4.00
N VAL A 37 19.61 22.36 -4.35
CA VAL A 37 19.84 21.50 -5.52
C VAL A 37 19.85 22.32 -6.81
N PHE A 38 18.87 23.21 -7.01
CA PHE A 38 18.86 24.08 -8.19
C PHE A 38 20.07 25.01 -8.25
N HIS A 39 20.50 25.56 -7.12
CA HIS A 39 21.72 26.36 -7.06
C HIS A 39 22.97 25.56 -7.46
N LEU A 40 23.13 24.33 -6.95
CA LEU A 40 24.24 23.44 -7.30
C LEU A 40 24.20 23.00 -8.77
N MET A 41 23.03 22.95 -9.38
CA MET A 41 22.83 22.65 -10.80
C MET A 41 22.88 23.90 -11.68
N GLU A 42 23.16 25.08 -11.12
CA GLU A 42 23.16 26.37 -11.82
C GLU A 42 21.82 26.71 -12.52
N LEU A 43 20.71 26.22 -11.96
CA LEU A 43 19.36 26.43 -12.49
C LEU A 43 18.66 27.62 -11.83
N VAL A 44 18.23 28.59 -12.64
CA VAL A 44 17.41 29.73 -12.17
C VAL A 44 15.92 29.41 -12.32
N LEU A 45 15.42 28.48 -11.50
CA LEU A 45 14.02 28.07 -11.49
C LEU A 45 13.31 28.41 -10.18
N PRO A 46 12.03 28.82 -10.21
CA PRO A 46 11.26 29.06 -8.99
C PRO A 46 10.98 27.73 -8.27
N VAL A 47 10.98 27.76 -6.94
CA VAL A 47 10.63 26.61 -6.09
C VAL A 47 9.31 26.87 -5.37
N PRO A 48 8.35 25.93 -5.37
CA PRO A 48 7.12 26.05 -4.59
C PRO A 48 7.41 26.27 -3.10
N ASP A 49 6.77 27.26 -2.50
CA ASP A 49 6.90 27.47 -1.05
C ASP A 49 6.15 26.41 -0.23
N PHE A 50 6.48 26.30 1.05
CA PHE A 50 5.86 25.33 1.95
C PHE A 50 4.32 25.44 2.02
N SER A 51 3.77 26.65 1.89
CA SER A 51 2.32 26.90 1.90
C SER A 51 1.65 26.40 0.63
N THR A 52 2.33 26.52 -0.50
CA THR A 52 1.91 26.01 -1.80
C THR A 52 1.95 24.49 -1.78
N LEU A 53 3.06 23.89 -1.34
CA LEU A 53 3.19 22.43 -1.20
C LEU A 53 2.11 21.86 -0.24
N SER A 54 1.88 22.50 0.90
CA SER A 54 0.88 22.05 1.87
C SER A 54 -0.55 22.06 1.31
N ARG A 55 -0.91 23.10 0.55
CA ARG A 55 -2.25 23.23 -0.04
C ARG A 55 -2.43 22.30 -1.23
N ARG A 56 -1.41 22.17 -2.06
CA ARG A 56 -1.42 21.35 -3.28
C ARG A 56 -1.23 19.86 -3.03
N ALA A 57 -0.82 19.46 -1.83
CA ALA A 57 -0.83 18.05 -1.43
C ALA A 57 -2.25 17.48 -1.29
N ASP A 58 -3.27 18.32 -1.03
CA ASP A 58 -4.66 17.86 -0.96
C ASP A 58 -5.17 17.50 -2.35
N GLY A 59 -5.53 16.24 -2.56
CA GLY A 59 -6.06 15.76 -3.84
C GLY A 59 -5.06 15.71 -4.99
N LEU A 60 -3.74 15.81 -4.71
CA LEU A 60 -2.70 15.69 -5.74
C LEU A 60 -2.86 14.37 -6.51
N LYS A 61 -3.02 14.47 -7.83
CA LYS A 61 -2.99 13.33 -8.74
C LYS A 61 -1.54 13.04 -9.08
N LEU A 62 -1.04 11.88 -8.65
CA LEU A 62 0.33 11.48 -8.94
C LEU A 62 0.46 11.01 -10.38
N SER A 63 1.60 11.34 -10.96
CA SER A 63 2.03 10.84 -12.25
C SER A 63 2.49 9.40 -12.03
N ASN A 64 1.57 8.44 -12.06
CA ASN A 64 1.96 7.03 -11.96
C ASN A 64 2.91 6.72 -13.12
N PRO A 65 4.18 6.34 -12.88
CA PRO A 65 4.93 5.65 -13.92
C PRO A 65 4.08 4.44 -14.28
N LYS A 66 3.69 4.32 -15.56
CA LYS A 66 2.89 3.18 -16.02
C LYS A 66 3.58 1.92 -15.49
N LEU A 67 2.89 1.19 -14.62
CA LEU A 67 3.31 -0.13 -14.18
C LEU A 67 3.61 -0.92 -15.44
N ARG A 68 4.76 -1.60 -15.46
CA ARG A 68 5.17 -2.30 -16.69
C ARG A 68 4.10 -3.34 -17.01
N THR A 69 3.34 -3.09 -18.07
CA THR A 69 2.45 -4.09 -18.67
C THR A 69 3.34 -5.14 -19.32
N ASN A 70 3.89 -6.05 -18.52
CA ASN A 70 4.21 -7.36 -19.05
C ASN A 70 2.85 -8.06 -19.21
N SER A 71 2.59 -8.64 -20.37
CA SER A 71 1.33 -9.29 -20.76
C SER A 71 0.93 -10.51 -19.88
N GLU A 72 1.50 -10.65 -18.69
CA GLU A 72 1.27 -11.73 -17.75
C GLU A 72 0.30 -11.32 -16.65
N ARG A 73 -0.62 -12.21 -16.32
CA ARG A 73 -1.59 -12.04 -15.24
C ARG A 73 -0.86 -11.88 -13.91
N ILE A 74 -1.29 -10.94 -13.08
CA ILE A 74 -0.61 -10.62 -11.82
C ILE A 74 -0.88 -11.65 -10.72
N ALA A 75 0.11 -11.88 -9.86
CA ALA A 75 -0.03 -12.66 -8.64
C ALA A 75 -0.10 -11.69 -7.45
N LEU A 76 -1.32 -11.32 -7.07
CA LEU A 76 -1.61 -10.24 -6.14
C LEU A 76 -1.57 -10.73 -4.68
N VAL A 77 -0.79 -10.06 -3.84
CA VAL A 77 -0.90 -10.14 -2.37
C VAL A 77 -1.48 -8.83 -1.85
N ILE A 78 -2.58 -8.90 -1.10
CA ILE A 78 -3.05 -7.76 -0.32
C ILE A 78 -2.78 -8.00 1.16
N ASP A 79 -2.21 -7.00 1.81
CA ASP A 79 -2.01 -6.98 3.24
C ASP A 79 -2.21 -5.57 3.79
N SER A 80 -2.41 -5.47 5.10
CA SER A 80 -2.66 -4.20 5.79
C SER A 80 -1.70 -3.99 6.96
N THR A 81 -1.39 -2.73 7.26
CA THR A 81 -0.58 -2.36 8.42
C THR A 81 -1.06 -1.06 9.05
N GLY A 82 -0.94 -0.99 10.38
CA GLY A 82 -1.08 0.27 11.11
C GLY A 82 0.05 1.26 10.81
N VAL A 83 -0.31 2.51 10.55
CA VAL A 83 0.59 3.67 10.46
C VAL A 83 0.07 4.75 11.43
N LYS A 84 0.97 5.36 12.20
CA LYS A 84 0.61 6.35 13.22
C LYS A 84 0.28 7.70 12.57
N ILE A 85 -0.60 8.49 13.17
CA ILE A 85 -0.80 9.90 12.80
C ILE A 85 -0.04 10.79 13.76
N PHE A 86 0.76 11.73 13.24
CA PHE A 86 1.39 12.77 14.04
C PHE A 86 0.34 13.75 14.56
N GLY A 87 0.25 13.92 15.88
CA GLY A 87 -0.83 14.67 16.54
C GLY A 87 -0.34 15.62 17.64
N THR A 88 -1.19 16.58 18.01
CA THR A 88 -0.94 17.60 19.04
C THR A 88 -0.48 17.04 20.40
N GLY A 89 -0.82 15.78 20.68
CA GLY A 89 -0.43 15.07 21.91
C GLY A 89 1.07 14.90 22.09
N GLU A 90 1.85 14.79 21.01
CA GLU A 90 3.32 14.63 21.11
C GLU A 90 4.02 15.96 21.43
N TRP A 91 3.50 17.08 20.90
CA TRP A 91 3.98 18.42 21.27
C TRP A 91 3.62 18.76 22.73
N GLN A 92 2.42 18.34 23.19
CA GLN A 92 2.02 18.48 24.60
C GLN A 92 2.73 17.49 25.54
N GLU A 93 3.11 16.29 25.07
CA GLU A 93 4.01 15.36 25.78
C GLU A 93 5.35 16.04 26.05
N THR A 94 5.91 16.73 25.04
CA THR A 94 7.22 17.38 25.14
C THR A 94 7.20 18.64 26.00
N LYS A 95 6.05 19.34 26.10
CA LYS A 95 5.95 20.65 26.79
C LYS A 95 5.29 20.60 28.17
N HIS A 96 4.36 19.69 28.44
CA HIS A 96 3.49 19.76 29.62
C HIS A 96 3.31 18.45 30.41
N GLY A 97 3.97 17.35 30.03
CA GLY A 97 3.95 16.09 30.81
C GLY A 97 2.55 15.51 31.10
N THR A 98 1.53 15.95 30.38
CA THR A 98 0.12 15.64 30.69
C THR A 98 -0.37 14.40 29.95
N ARG A 99 -1.22 13.61 30.60
CA ARG A 99 -1.66 12.26 30.21
C ARG A 99 -2.55 12.22 28.94
N ILE A 100 -1.94 11.81 27.83
CA ILE A 100 -2.42 11.02 26.67
C ILE A 100 -3.83 11.34 26.09
N LYS A 101 -3.86 12.01 24.92
CA LYS A 101 -4.85 11.69 23.87
C LYS A 101 -4.37 10.42 23.14
N ARG A 102 -5.23 9.40 23.03
CA ARG A 102 -4.92 8.09 22.39
C ARG A 102 -4.20 8.30 21.06
N ARG A 103 -3.10 7.56 20.84
CA ARG A 103 -2.42 7.48 19.53
C ARG A 103 -3.45 7.07 18.48
N THR A 104 -3.72 7.94 17.52
CA THR A 104 -4.65 7.63 16.43
C THR A 104 -3.87 6.95 15.32
N TRP A 105 -4.35 5.77 14.91
CA TRP A 105 -3.77 4.99 13.83
C TRP A 105 -4.59 5.14 12.55
N ARG A 106 -3.94 4.86 11.43
CA ARG A 106 -4.55 4.61 10.12
C ARG A 106 -4.13 3.24 9.67
N LYS A 107 -4.98 2.61 8.86
CA LYS A 107 -4.67 1.33 8.24
C LYS A 107 -4.27 1.58 6.80
N LEU A 108 -3.03 1.25 6.48
CA LEU A 108 -2.46 1.29 5.15
C LEU A 108 -2.58 -0.11 4.54
N HIS A 109 -3.30 -0.21 3.43
CA HIS A 109 -3.45 -1.42 2.63
C HIS A 109 -2.57 -1.28 1.40
N LEU A 110 -1.75 -2.29 1.10
CA LEU A 110 -0.92 -2.32 -0.10
C LEU A 110 -1.17 -3.64 -0.84
N GLY A 111 -1.36 -3.53 -2.16
CA GLY A 111 -1.36 -4.66 -3.07
C GLY A 111 -0.01 -4.79 -3.77
N LEU A 112 0.65 -5.93 -3.60
CA LEU A 112 1.92 -6.28 -4.21
C LEU A 112 1.66 -7.26 -5.36
N ASP A 113 2.15 -6.97 -6.56
CA ASP A 113 2.32 -8.01 -7.56
C ASP A 113 3.61 -8.80 -7.24
N LEU A 114 3.47 -10.11 -7.04
CA LEU A 114 4.60 -10.99 -6.72
C LEU A 114 5.56 -11.17 -7.90
N ASN A 115 5.09 -11.01 -9.13
CA ASN A 115 5.90 -11.23 -10.32
C ASN A 115 6.92 -10.09 -10.48
N THR A 116 6.42 -8.85 -10.49
CA THR A 116 7.26 -7.65 -10.62
C THR A 116 7.80 -7.14 -9.28
N GLY A 117 7.13 -7.45 -8.17
CA GLY A 117 7.32 -6.85 -6.83
C GLY A 117 6.87 -5.39 -6.74
N GLU A 118 6.14 -4.88 -7.74
CA GLU A 118 5.59 -3.53 -7.73
C GLU A 118 4.35 -3.46 -6.84
N ILE A 119 4.15 -2.30 -6.23
CA ILE A 119 2.91 -2.00 -5.51
C ILE A 119 1.90 -1.53 -6.55
N VAL A 120 0.86 -2.34 -6.81
CA VAL A 120 -0.12 -2.10 -7.88
C VAL A 120 -1.37 -1.39 -7.40
N CYS A 121 -1.69 -1.46 -6.10
CA CYS A 121 -2.78 -0.71 -5.49
C CYS A 121 -2.45 -0.32 -4.06
N SER A 122 -3.07 0.75 -3.58
CA SER A 122 -2.93 1.17 -2.18
C SER A 122 -4.15 1.91 -1.66
N GLY A 123 -4.38 1.83 -0.36
CA GLY A 123 -5.49 2.48 0.31
C GLY A 123 -5.12 2.89 1.73
N LEU A 124 -5.61 4.04 2.18
CA LEU A 124 -5.47 4.47 3.56
C LEU A 124 -6.85 4.72 4.15
N THR A 125 -7.19 3.91 5.16
CA THR A 125 -8.46 3.97 5.87
C THR A 125 -8.26 4.33 7.33
N GLU A 126 -9.37 4.63 8.00
CA GLU A 126 -9.41 4.67 9.45
C GLU A 126 -9.19 3.26 10.03
N ASP A 127 -8.77 3.21 11.30
CA ASP A 127 -8.44 1.97 12.00
C ASP A 127 -9.65 1.03 12.17
N THR A 128 -10.86 1.60 12.22
CA THR A 128 -12.14 0.90 12.36
C THR A 128 -12.62 0.23 11.07
N ALA A 129 -12.03 0.56 9.92
CA ALA A 129 -12.43 -0.04 8.65
C ALA A 129 -11.99 -1.52 8.61
N ALA A 130 -12.91 -2.39 8.19
CA ALA A 130 -12.64 -3.79 8.01
C ALA A 130 -11.83 -4.02 6.72
N ASP A 131 -10.84 -4.90 6.77
CA ASP A 131 -9.93 -5.15 5.65
C ASP A 131 -10.64 -5.66 4.39
N PRO A 132 -11.69 -6.51 4.49
CA PRO A 132 -12.49 -6.90 3.32
C PRO A 132 -13.16 -5.75 2.58
N THR A 133 -13.59 -4.69 3.28
CA THR A 133 -14.41 -3.63 2.67
C THR A 133 -13.63 -2.74 1.73
N VAL A 134 -12.29 -2.78 1.79
CA VAL A 134 -11.43 -1.98 0.91
C VAL A 134 -11.05 -2.70 -0.38
N VAL A 135 -11.34 -4.00 -0.49
CA VAL A 135 -10.91 -4.81 -1.64
C VAL A 135 -11.45 -4.25 -2.96
N PRO A 136 -12.74 -3.88 -3.11
CA PRO A 136 -13.24 -3.31 -4.38
C PRO A 136 -12.45 -2.07 -4.82
N ASP A 137 -12.29 -1.08 -3.92
CA ASP A 137 -11.55 0.16 -4.16
C ASP A 137 -10.05 -0.07 -4.51
N LEU A 138 -9.46 -1.15 -3.98
CA LEU A 138 -8.10 -1.55 -4.30
C LEU A 138 -8.02 -2.21 -5.68
N LEU A 139 -8.99 -3.05 -6.03
CA LEU A 139 -9.05 -3.72 -7.33
C LEU A 139 -9.36 -2.73 -8.46
N ASP A 140 -10.13 -1.67 -8.21
CA ASP A 140 -10.37 -0.58 -9.19
C ASP A 140 -9.10 0.14 -9.65
N GLN A 141 -8.02 0.05 -8.88
CA GLN A 141 -6.73 0.66 -9.22
C GLN A 141 -5.88 -0.23 -10.14
N ILE A 142 -6.27 -1.49 -10.31
CA ILE A 142 -5.52 -2.49 -11.07
C ILE A 142 -6.12 -2.59 -12.47
N GLY A 143 -5.33 -2.24 -13.48
CA GLY A 143 -5.72 -2.38 -14.89
C GLY A 143 -5.48 -3.79 -15.46
N ASP A 144 -4.63 -4.58 -14.81
CA ASP A 144 -4.21 -5.90 -15.27
C ASP A 144 -5.13 -7.02 -14.75
N THR A 145 -5.17 -8.16 -15.45
CA THR A 145 -5.90 -9.34 -14.98
C THR A 145 -5.18 -10.02 -13.82
N VAL A 146 -5.88 -10.30 -12.73
CA VAL A 146 -5.35 -11.08 -11.60
C VAL A 146 -5.50 -12.57 -11.88
N ALA A 147 -4.40 -13.34 -11.81
CA ALA A 147 -4.44 -14.81 -11.87
C ALA A 147 -4.53 -15.45 -10.50
N THR A 148 -3.82 -14.91 -9.52
CA THR A 148 -3.78 -15.45 -8.16
C THR A 148 -3.94 -14.32 -7.17
N PHE A 149 -4.79 -14.52 -6.16
CA PHE A 149 -4.96 -13.63 -5.02
C PHE A 149 -4.51 -14.34 -3.74
N LEU A 150 -3.66 -13.67 -2.95
CA LEU A 150 -3.22 -14.12 -1.64
C LEU A 150 -3.59 -13.09 -0.57
N GLY A 151 -4.30 -13.54 0.46
CA GLY A 151 -4.71 -12.74 1.62
C GLY A 151 -4.58 -13.53 2.92
N ASP A 152 -4.58 -12.87 4.07
CA ASP A 152 -4.71 -13.58 5.35
C ASP A 152 -6.16 -13.96 5.59
N GLY A 153 -6.39 -14.70 6.68
CA GLY A 153 -7.73 -15.14 7.05
C GLY A 153 -8.73 -14.00 7.29
N ALA A 154 -8.30 -12.74 7.47
CA ALA A 154 -9.23 -11.62 7.59
C ALA A 154 -9.95 -11.33 6.26
N TYR A 155 -9.36 -11.74 5.13
CA TYR A 155 -9.97 -11.66 3.80
C TYR A 155 -10.82 -12.92 3.45
N ASP A 156 -10.92 -13.94 4.31
CA ASP A 156 -11.71 -15.16 4.03
C ASP A 156 -13.21 -14.91 4.28
N GLY A 157 -13.84 -14.16 3.38
CA GLY A 157 -15.27 -13.89 3.39
C GLY A 157 -15.91 -14.06 2.02
N THR A 158 -17.20 -14.41 2.01
CA THR A 158 -18.01 -14.50 0.78
C THR A 158 -17.93 -13.23 -0.07
N PRO A 159 -18.00 -11.99 0.49
CA PRO A 159 -17.93 -10.78 -0.33
C PRO A 159 -16.62 -10.65 -1.11
N VAL A 160 -15.47 -10.92 -0.48
CA VAL A 160 -14.16 -10.84 -1.14
C VAL A 160 -14.04 -11.89 -2.24
N ARG A 161 -14.46 -13.13 -1.95
CA ARG A 161 -14.40 -14.22 -2.94
C ARG A 161 -15.31 -13.97 -4.13
N GLN A 162 -16.50 -13.42 -3.91
CA GLN A 162 -17.43 -13.05 -4.98
C GLN A 162 -16.87 -11.91 -5.82
N GLU A 163 -16.38 -10.84 -5.19
CA GLU A 163 -15.77 -9.71 -5.89
C GLU A 163 -14.61 -10.13 -6.81
N LEU A 164 -13.77 -11.05 -6.33
CA LEU A 164 -12.67 -11.61 -7.12
C LEU A 164 -13.17 -12.47 -8.28
N ALA A 165 -14.18 -13.32 -8.04
CA ALA A 165 -14.75 -14.19 -9.08
C ALA A 165 -15.48 -13.40 -10.17
N ASP A 166 -16.17 -12.32 -9.80
CA ASP A 166 -16.92 -11.47 -10.73
C ASP A 166 -15.98 -10.66 -11.64
N ARG A 167 -14.82 -10.23 -11.12
CA ARG A 167 -13.85 -9.43 -11.87
C ARG A 167 -12.86 -10.24 -12.69
N PHE A 168 -12.49 -11.43 -12.22
CA PHE A 168 -11.37 -12.18 -12.78
C PHE A 168 -11.74 -13.64 -13.03
N GLU A 169 -11.98 -13.97 -14.29
CA GLU A 169 -12.27 -15.35 -14.70
C GLU A 169 -11.08 -16.27 -14.38
N GLY A 170 -11.37 -17.39 -13.71
CA GLY A 170 -10.39 -18.43 -13.38
C GLY A 170 -9.38 -18.03 -12.30
N ILE A 171 -9.64 -16.97 -11.51
CA ILE A 171 -8.75 -16.55 -10.44
C ILE A 171 -8.58 -17.63 -9.36
N GLU A 172 -7.32 -17.88 -9.00
CA GLU A 172 -6.98 -18.72 -7.85
C GLU A 172 -6.97 -17.87 -6.57
N VAL A 173 -7.85 -18.17 -5.62
CA VAL A 173 -7.96 -17.43 -4.35
C VAL A 173 -7.37 -18.25 -3.21
N ILE A 174 -6.18 -17.87 -2.78
CA ILE A 174 -5.42 -18.53 -1.72
C ILE A 174 -5.54 -17.71 -0.43
N ILE A 175 -6.55 -18.02 0.36
CA ILE A 175 -6.80 -17.39 1.65
C ILE A 175 -7.01 -18.49 2.66
N PRO A 176 -6.28 -18.52 3.79
CA PRO A 176 -6.35 -19.62 4.71
C PRO A 176 -7.66 -19.52 5.51
N PRO A 177 -8.57 -20.51 5.41
CA PRO A 177 -9.82 -20.48 6.15
C PRO A 177 -9.59 -20.40 7.68
N PRO A 178 -10.50 -19.80 8.44
CA PRO A 178 -10.42 -19.81 9.90
C PRO A 178 -10.44 -21.25 10.43
N LYS A 179 -9.88 -21.47 11.63
CA LYS A 179 -9.81 -22.83 12.23
C LYS A 179 -11.19 -23.48 12.40
N THR A 180 -12.23 -22.68 12.56
CA THR A 180 -13.62 -23.10 12.74
C THR A 180 -14.40 -23.19 11.42
N ALA A 181 -13.73 -23.03 10.27
CA ALA A 181 -14.38 -23.11 8.97
C ALA A 181 -14.92 -24.52 8.72
N ILE A 182 -16.19 -24.58 8.31
CA ILE A 182 -16.86 -25.80 7.88
C ILE A 182 -17.14 -25.71 6.37
N PRO A 183 -17.05 -26.81 5.62
CA PRO A 183 -17.48 -26.85 4.23
C PRO A 183 -18.97 -26.50 4.10
N GLY A 184 -19.34 -25.92 2.96
CA GLY A 184 -20.73 -25.63 2.63
C GLY A 184 -21.58 -26.90 2.43
N PRO A 185 -22.92 -26.79 2.43
CA PRO A 185 -23.81 -27.95 2.30
C PRO A 185 -23.60 -28.77 1.02
N GLN A 186 -23.16 -28.13 -0.07
CA GLN A 186 -22.91 -28.75 -1.37
C GLN A 186 -21.47 -29.28 -1.53
N ALA A 187 -20.63 -29.21 -0.49
CA ALA A 187 -19.22 -29.59 -0.59
C ALA A 187 -18.99 -31.05 -1.01
N ALA A 188 -19.95 -31.94 -0.75
CA ALA A 188 -19.86 -33.34 -1.14
C ALA A 188 -20.10 -33.58 -2.65
N THR A 189 -20.86 -32.73 -3.32
CA THR A 189 -21.31 -32.92 -4.71
C THR A 189 -20.74 -31.88 -5.67
N ALA A 190 -20.61 -30.63 -5.23
CA ALA A 190 -20.08 -29.52 -6.01
C ALA A 190 -19.27 -28.57 -5.10
N PRO A 191 -18.07 -28.98 -4.64
CA PRO A 191 -17.28 -28.18 -3.72
C PRO A 191 -16.79 -26.88 -4.35
N THR A 192 -17.00 -25.77 -3.64
CA THR A 192 -16.38 -24.49 -4.01
C THR A 192 -14.85 -24.55 -3.83
N ALA A 193 -14.12 -23.56 -4.34
CA ALA A 193 -12.69 -23.44 -4.08
C ALA A 193 -12.38 -23.39 -2.57
N ARG A 194 -13.20 -22.66 -1.81
CA ARG A 194 -13.08 -22.57 -0.35
C ARG A 194 -13.33 -23.92 0.34
N ASP A 195 -14.32 -24.69 -0.12
CA ASP A 195 -14.58 -26.03 0.43
C ASP A 195 -13.42 -26.97 0.20
N ARG A 196 -12.82 -26.92 -1.00
CA ARG A 196 -11.61 -27.70 -1.32
C ARG A 196 -10.45 -27.35 -0.39
N ASP A 197 -10.25 -26.06 -0.09
CA ASP A 197 -9.23 -25.63 0.89
C ASP A 197 -9.52 -26.19 2.29
N ILE A 198 -10.76 -26.06 2.77
CA ILE A 198 -11.16 -26.56 4.10
C ILE A 198 -10.94 -28.07 4.20
N LEU A 199 -11.41 -28.84 3.20
CA LEU A 199 -11.26 -30.30 3.16
C LEU A 199 -9.79 -30.72 3.06
N ALA A 200 -8.97 -30.02 2.27
CA ALA A 200 -7.54 -30.28 2.17
C ALA A 200 -6.81 -30.04 3.51
N ILE A 201 -7.17 -28.98 4.23
CA ILE A 201 -6.64 -28.68 5.56
C ILE A 201 -7.06 -29.74 6.58
N GLN A 202 -8.33 -30.17 6.56
CA GLN A 202 -8.82 -31.23 7.46
C GLN A 202 -8.11 -32.57 7.21
N LYS A 203 -7.86 -32.91 5.94
CA LYS A 203 -7.23 -34.18 5.56
C LYS A 203 -5.72 -34.22 5.81
N ASN A 204 -5.01 -33.17 5.40
CA ASN A 204 -3.54 -33.17 5.32
C ASN A 204 -2.87 -32.19 6.28
N GLY A 205 -3.65 -31.41 7.04
CA GLY A 205 -3.15 -30.36 7.92
C GLY A 205 -2.84 -29.04 7.20
N ARG A 206 -2.90 -27.94 7.97
CA ARG A 206 -2.73 -26.57 7.47
C ARG A 206 -1.36 -26.32 6.84
N MET A 207 -0.29 -26.87 7.41
CA MET A 207 1.08 -26.71 6.88
C MET A 207 1.23 -27.36 5.51
N SER A 208 0.61 -28.53 5.30
CA SER A 208 0.64 -29.22 4.00
C SER A 208 -0.12 -28.41 2.95
N TRP A 209 -1.32 -27.91 3.29
CA TRP A 209 -2.08 -27.01 2.42
C TRP A 209 -1.28 -25.76 2.04
N GLN A 210 -0.63 -25.09 3.01
CA GLN A 210 0.20 -23.90 2.74
C GLN A 210 1.35 -24.18 1.77
N LYS A 211 1.97 -25.36 1.86
CA LYS A 211 3.03 -25.77 0.94
C LYS A 211 2.48 -26.06 -0.47
N GLN A 212 1.32 -26.71 -0.57
CA GLN A 212 0.69 -27.09 -1.84
C GLN A 212 0.17 -25.88 -2.62
N THR A 213 -0.46 -24.91 -1.94
CA THR A 213 -0.97 -23.69 -2.57
C THR A 213 0.11 -22.61 -2.77
N GLY A 214 1.28 -22.80 -2.17
CA GLY A 214 2.33 -21.77 -2.17
C GLY A 214 1.93 -20.52 -1.36
N TYR A 215 1.09 -20.67 -0.34
CA TYR A 215 0.67 -19.60 0.57
C TYR A 215 1.86 -18.86 1.21
N GLY A 216 3.01 -19.54 1.39
CA GLY A 216 4.24 -18.93 1.91
C GLY A 216 4.73 -17.71 1.14
N ARG A 217 4.33 -17.54 -0.13
CA ARG A 217 4.61 -16.35 -0.94
C ARG A 217 4.01 -15.05 -0.35
N ARG A 218 2.96 -15.16 0.48
CA ARG A 218 2.34 -14.02 1.19
C ARG A 218 3.34 -13.23 2.04
N SER A 219 4.38 -13.89 2.58
CA SER A 219 5.42 -13.24 3.40
C SER A 219 6.12 -12.06 2.68
N ARG A 220 6.06 -12.01 1.35
CA ARG A 220 6.53 -10.86 0.56
C ARG A 220 5.69 -9.60 0.77
N GLY A 221 4.39 -9.73 1.04
CA GLY A 221 3.52 -8.64 1.47
C GLY A 221 3.96 -8.06 2.82
N GLU A 222 4.25 -8.91 3.81
CA GLU A 222 4.78 -8.48 5.11
C GLU A 222 6.14 -7.77 4.95
N THR A 223 7.00 -8.32 4.08
CA THR A 223 8.29 -7.70 3.74
C THR A 223 8.10 -6.33 3.10
N LEU A 224 7.10 -6.17 2.22
CA LEU A 224 6.73 -4.87 1.66
C LEU A 224 6.29 -3.89 2.75
N MET A 225 5.48 -4.32 3.72
CA MET A 225 5.06 -3.47 4.84
C MET A 225 6.25 -3.02 5.69
N GLY A 226 7.19 -3.93 5.95
CA GLY A 226 8.46 -3.63 6.60
C GLY A 226 9.26 -2.58 5.83
N ARG A 227 9.43 -2.79 4.52
CA ARG A 227 10.11 -1.85 3.62
C ARG A 227 9.46 -0.47 3.63
N PHE A 228 8.12 -0.40 3.56
CA PHE A 228 7.40 0.86 3.63
C PHE A 228 7.72 1.60 4.94
N LYS A 229 7.61 0.92 6.09
CA LYS A 229 7.90 1.52 7.39
C LYS A 229 9.35 1.97 7.55
N GLN A 230 10.30 1.23 6.99
CA GLN A 230 11.72 1.55 7.07
C GLN A 230 12.11 2.73 6.18
N VAL A 231 11.62 2.77 4.94
CA VAL A 231 12.02 3.79 3.95
C VAL A 231 11.17 5.06 4.07
N ILE A 232 9.85 4.93 4.22
CA ILE A 232 8.91 6.06 4.24
C ILE A 232 8.67 6.53 5.67
N GLY A 233 8.64 5.60 6.63
CA GLY A 233 8.41 5.86 8.04
C GLY A 233 7.09 5.27 8.56
N THR A 234 6.96 5.27 9.88
CA THR A 234 5.81 4.69 10.60
C THR A 234 4.74 5.71 10.96
N THR A 235 4.94 6.99 10.59
CA THR A 235 4.09 8.10 11.02
C THR A 235 3.77 9.04 9.87
N HIS A 236 2.49 9.30 9.63
CA HIS A 236 2.03 10.36 8.74
C HIS A 236 2.19 11.73 9.41
N ARG A 237 2.78 12.67 8.68
CA ARG A 237 3.00 14.04 9.18
C ARG A 237 1.80 14.94 8.93
N SER A 238 0.92 14.54 8.00
CA SER A 238 -0.29 15.27 7.65
C SER A 238 -1.41 15.07 8.68
N ARG A 239 -2.13 16.15 9.01
CA ARG A 239 -3.27 16.10 9.96
C ARG A 239 -4.61 15.78 9.30
N LYS A 240 -4.78 16.15 8.02
CA LYS A 240 -6.00 15.90 7.24
C LYS A 240 -5.92 14.54 6.54
N LEU A 241 -7.02 13.78 6.53
CA LEU A 241 -7.05 12.44 5.94
C LEU A 241 -6.69 12.43 4.45
N ASN A 242 -7.18 13.39 3.67
CA ASN A 242 -6.82 13.47 2.24
C ASN A 242 -5.31 13.66 2.04
N ASN A 243 -4.68 14.53 2.81
CA ASN A 243 -3.23 14.70 2.76
C ASN A 243 -2.48 13.47 3.26
N GLN A 244 -3.02 12.73 4.24
CA GLN A 244 -2.45 11.44 4.67
C GLN A 244 -2.52 10.40 3.55
N ARG A 245 -3.64 10.35 2.81
CA ARG A 245 -3.79 9.51 1.61
C ARG A 245 -2.79 9.89 0.53
N THR A 246 -2.60 11.18 0.25
CA THR A 246 -1.58 11.64 -0.69
C THR A 246 -0.17 11.25 -0.22
N GLU A 247 0.14 11.43 1.08
CA GLU A 247 1.43 11.05 1.66
C GLU A 247 1.70 9.55 1.54
N ALA A 248 0.68 8.71 1.75
CA ALA A 248 0.77 7.26 1.51
C ALA A 248 1.05 6.94 0.03
N LYS A 249 0.29 7.55 -0.89
CA LYS A 249 0.47 7.37 -2.34
C LYS A 249 1.85 7.83 -2.82
N LEU A 250 2.36 8.94 -2.30
CA LEU A 250 3.73 9.40 -2.59
C LEU A 250 4.77 8.39 -2.09
N GLY A 251 4.56 7.80 -0.91
CA GLY A 251 5.41 6.72 -0.40
C GLY A 251 5.42 5.51 -1.33
N VAL A 252 4.26 5.11 -1.83
CA VAL A 252 4.13 4.04 -2.83
C VAL A 252 4.87 4.38 -4.12
N ALA A 253 4.68 5.58 -4.67
CA ALA A 253 5.34 6.03 -5.89
C ALA A 253 6.87 6.03 -5.74
N VAL A 254 7.38 6.48 -4.59
CA VAL A 254 8.81 6.44 -4.25
C VAL A 254 9.33 5.00 -4.21
N LEU A 255 8.63 4.08 -3.55
CA LEU A 255 9.04 2.68 -3.47
C LEU A 255 9.03 1.97 -4.84
N ASN A 256 8.05 2.26 -5.69
CA ASN A 256 7.99 1.75 -7.06
C ASN A 256 9.11 2.34 -7.93
N THR A 257 9.43 3.62 -7.77
CA THR A 257 10.57 4.25 -8.44
C THR A 257 11.87 3.57 -8.02
N MET A 258 12.10 3.39 -6.71
CA MET A 258 13.27 2.67 -6.19
C MET A 258 13.34 1.23 -6.72
N THR A 259 12.20 0.54 -6.75
CA THR A 259 12.07 -0.80 -7.36
C THR A 259 12.56 -0.82 -8.81
N THR A 260 12.20 0.19 -9.60
CA THR A 260 12.54 0.29 -11.02
C THR A 260 14.02 0.60 -11.24
N LEU A 261 14.60 1.44 -10.36
CA LEU A 261 16.02 1.81 -10.41
C LEU A 261 16.95 0.65 -10.03
N GLY A 262 16.47 -0.30 -9.22
CA GLY A 262 17.21 -1.50 -8.90
C GLY A 262 16.80 -2.09 -7.55
N ARG A 263 16.98 -3.40 -7.41
CA ARG A 263 16.77 -4.11 -6.14
C ARG A 263 17.99 -4.93 -5.81
N ALA A 264 18.31 -5.01 -4.52
CA ALA A 264 19.25 -6.01 -4.04
C ALA A 264 18.73 -7.40 -4.36
N THR A 265 19.54 -8.23 -5.02
CA THR A 265 19.27 -9.64 -5.26
C THR A 265 19.75 -10.43 -4.05
N PHE A 266 18.85 -11.18 -3.43
CA PHE A 266 19.19 -12.07 -2.32
C PHE A 266 19.39 -13.47 -2.89
N GLU A 267 20.62 -13.96 -2.87
CA GLU A 267 20.94 -15.33 -3.25
C GLU A 267 21.00 -16.21 -2.01
N LYS A 268 20.34 -17.36 -2.09
CA LYS A 268 20.39 -18.36 -1.02
C LYS A 268 21.76 -19.02 -1.06
N ILE A 269 22.59 -18.70 -0.06
CA ILE A 269 23.87 -19.39 0.13
C ILE A 269 23.53 -20.77 0.71
N TYR A 270 23.84 -21.82 -0.05
CA TYR A 270 23.85 -23.18 0.47
C TYR A 270 25.20 -23.37 1.16
N ALA A 271 25.17 -23.50 2.49
CA ALA A 271 26.31 -23.93 3.29
C ALA A 271 26.32 -25.46 3.39
#